data_AF-A0ABD1W3S5-F1
#
_entry.id   AF-A0ABD1W3S5-F1
#
_cell.length_a   1.000
_cell.length_b   1.000
_cell.length_c   1.000
_cell.angle_alpha   90.00
_cell.angle_beta   90.00
_cell.angle_gamma   90.00
#
_symmetry.space_group_name_H-M   'P 1'
#
loop_
_entity.id
_entity.type
_entity.pdbx_description
1 polymer ?
#
loop_
_entity_poly.entity_id
_entity_poly.type
_entity_poly.pdbx_seq_one_letter_code
_entity_poly.pdbx_strand_id
1 'polypeptide(L)'
;MKLKLIEPLKLLFKDEVRELGRIMGVPVSFLKRHPFPGPGLAVRVPGDVTEGNRLDILRKADEIFIQAIKDAGIYDSIWQAFAVFMPVLTVGVQGDQRTHSYAIALRAVTSQDGMTADWYYFDYKFLADLSTRICNEVQGVNRVLLDITSKPPATIEWE
;
A
#
# COMPACT_ATOMS: atom_id res chain seq x y z
N MET A 1 16.19 22.12 22.90
CA MET A 1 16.09 23.36 22.09
C MET A 1 14.70 23.98 22.30
N LYS A 2 14.57 25.31 22.42
CA LYS A 2 13.28 26.01 22.41
C LYS A 2 13.08 26.63 21.03
N LEU A 3 12.44 25.90 20.12
CA LEU A 3 12.13 26.37 18.78
C LEU A 3 10.69 26.90 18.72
N LYS A 4 10.44 27.89 17.85
CA LYS A 4 9.09 28.41 17.56
C LYS A 4 8.47 27.62 16.40
N LEU A 5 7.25 27.12 16.58
CA LEU A 5 6.48 26.44 15.54
C LEU A 5 5.80 27.46 14.62
N ILE A 6 5.91 27.29 13.30
CA ILE A 6 5.23 28.09 12.28
C ILE A 6 4.48 27.13 11.36
N GLU A 7 3.16 27.32 11.23
CA GLU A 7 2.24 26.44 10.49
C GLU A 7 1.60 27.20 9.30
N PRO A 8 2.33 27.46 8.21
CA PRO A 8 1.87 28.37 7.14
C PRO A 8 0.64 27.88 6.38
N LEU A 9 0.36 26.57 6.42
CA LEU A 9 -0.76 25.95 5.71
C LEU A 9 -1.97 25.68 6.61
N LYS A 10 -1.97 26.16 7.86
CA LYS A 10 -2.98 25.82 8.88
C LYS A 10 -4.42 26.17 8.50
N LEU A 11 -4.60 27.19 7.66
CA LEU A 11 -5.92 27.69 7.25
C LEU A 11 -6.40 27.07 5.93
N LEU A 12 -5.63 26.14 5.33
CA LEU A 12 -5.94 25.54 4.05
C LEU A 12 -6.39 24.08 4.20
N PHE A 13 -7.40 23.70 3.45
CA PHE A 13 -7.81 22.31 3.25
C PHE A 13 -6.92 21.60 2.23
N LYS A 14 -7.08 20.26 2.13
CA LYS A 14 -6.16 19.41 1.35
C LYS A 14 -6.19 19.71 -0.15
N ASP A 15 -7.35 20.02 -0.69
CA ASP A 15 -7.56 20.47 -2.06
C ASP A 15 -6.93 21.85 -2.32
N GLU A 16 -7.07 22.79 -1.40
CA GLU A 16 -6.42 24.12 -1.48
C GLU A 16 -4.89 24.01 -1.42
N VAL A 17 -4.34 23.14 -0.57
CA VAL A 17 -2.90 22.86 -0.53
C VAL A 17 -2.39 22.25 -1.85
N ARG A 18 -3.20 21.40 -2.49
CA ARG A 18 -2.86 20.83 -3.81
C ARG A 18 -2.89 21.91 -4.90
N GLU A 19 -3.86 22.81 -4.87
CA GLU A 19 -3.94 23.95 -5.79
C GLU A 19 -2.71 24.85 -5.66
N LEU A 20 -2.38 25.25 -4.44
CA LEU A 20 -1.18 26.04 -4.15
C LEU A 20 0.08 25.34 -4.67
N GLY A 21 0.21 24.03 -4.43
CA GLY A 21 1.32 23.24 -4.94
C GLY A 21 1.42 23.26 -6.47
N ARG A 22 0.30 23.23 -7.19
CA ARG A 22 0.28 23.34 -8.66
C ARG A 22 0.76 24.71 -9.13
N ILE A 23 0.29 25.79 -8.50
CA ILE A 23 0.72 27.16 -8.80
C ILE A 23 2.24 27.32 -8.58
N MET A 24 2.77 26.65 -7.55
CA MET A 24 4.20 26.63 -7.24
C MET A 24 5.04 25.68 -8.12
N GLY A 25 4.43 24.96 -9.07
CA GLY A 25 5.14 24.05 -9.98
C GLY A 25 5.51 22.70 -9.38
N VAL A 26 4.88 22.26 -8.30
CA VAL A 26 5.09 20.92 -7.73
C VAL A 26 4.55 19.86 -8.71
N PRO A 27 5.29 18.77 -8.99
CA PRO A 27 4.84 17.74 -9.91
C PRO A 27 3.48 17.15 -9.52
N VAL A 28 2.58 17.00 -10.50
CA VAL A 28 1.22 16.46 -10.29
C VAL A 28 1.25 15.07 -9.66
N SER A 29 2.22 14.24 -10.04
CA SER A 29 2.44 12.91 -9.44
C SER A 29 2.71 12.95 -7.94
N PHE A 30 3.33 14.04 -7.46
CA PHE A 30 3.57 14.24 -6.04
C PHE A 30 2.32 14.75 -5.31
N LEU A 31 1.57 15.67 -5.93
CA LEU A 31 0.34 16.25 -5.35
C LEU A 31 -0.79 15.21 -5.22
N LYS A 32 -0.85 14.26 -6.16
CA LYS A 32 -1.85 13.17 -6.21
C LYS A 32 -1.43 11.91 -5.45
N ARG A 33 -0.21 11.84 -4.94
CA ARG A 33 0.30 10.66 -4.24
C ARG A 33 -0.64 10.30 -3.08
N HIS A 34 -0.97 9.01 -2.96
CA HIS A 34 -1.71 8.46 -1.83
C HIS A 34 -1.04 8.84 -0.50
N PRO A 35 -1.82 9.01 0.58
CA PRO A 35 -1.24 9.23 1.90
C PRO A 35 -0.29 8.09 2.26
N PHE A 36 0.79 8.44 2.96
CA PHE A 36 1.77 7.49 3.47
C PHE A 36 1.97 7.75 4.97
N PRO A 37 1.84 6.74 5.84
CA PRO A 37 1.85 6.93 7.28
C PRO A 37 3.22 7.42 7.78
N GLY A 38 3.23 8.14 8.91
CA GLY A 38 4.46 8.67 9.52
C GLY A 38 5.50 7.57 9.84
N PRO A 39 5.11 6.46 10.50
CA PRO A 39 5.98 5.30 10.71
C PRO A 39 6.35 4.53 9.43
N GLY A 40 5.75 4.89 8.29
CA GLY A 40 6.02 4.31 6.98
C GLY A 40 5.70 2.82 6.90
N LEU A 41 6.64 2.03 6.40
CA LEU A 41 6.45 0.58 6.23
C LEU A 41 6.45 -0.20 7.54
N ALA A 42 6.83 0.43 8.66
CA ALA A 42 6.88 -0.27 9.95
C ALA A 42 5.50 -0.80 10.36
N VAL A 43 4.44 -0.03 10.14
CA VAL A 43 3.04 -0.44 10.42
C VAL A 43 2.45 -1.38 9.36
N ARG A 44 3.26 -1.78 8.37
CA ARG A 44 2.88 -2.73 7.30
C ARG A 44 3.68 -4.03 7.38
N VAL A 45 4.53 -4.16 8.39
CA VAL A 45 5.23 -5.40 8.73
C VAL A 45 4.85 -5.73 10.18
N PRO A 46 3.79 -6.51 10.40
CA PRO A 46 3.39 -6.91 11.74
C PRO A 46 4.53 -7.62 12.47
N GLY A 47 4.83 -7.15 13.68
CA GLY A 47 5.92 -7.64 14.51
C GLY A 47 7.27 -6.95 14.25
N ASP A 48 8.37 -7.70 14.37
CA ASP A 48 9.72 -7.14 14.25
C ASP A 48 10.08 -6.88 12.78
N VAL A 49 10.23 -5.59 12.46
CA VAL A 49 10.57 -5.08 11.13
C VAL A 49 12.02 -5.36 10.72
N THR A 50 12.89 -5.70 11.68
CA THR A 50 14.31 -5.98 11.46
C THR A 50 14.59 -7.47 11.25
N GLU A 51 13.59 -8.33 11.48
CA GLU A 51 13.76 -9.77 11.36
C GLU A 51 13.89 -10.18 9.88
N GLY A 52 15.00 -10.85 9.55
CA GLY A 52 15.26 -11.37 8.21
C GLY A 52 15.23 -10.28 7.13
N ASN A 53 14.59 -10.58 6.00
CA ASN A 53 14.45 -9.67 4.85
C ASN A 53 13.01 -9.16 4.66
N ARG A 54 12.19 -9.15 5.72
CA ARG A 54 10.76 -8.81 5.66
C ARG A 54 10.49 -7.45 5.00
N LEU A 55 11.26 -6.45 5.39
CA LEU A 55 11.11 -5.09 4.86
C LEU A 55 11.50 -5.00 3.37
N ASP A 56 12.47 -5.79 2.92
CA ASP A 56 12.86 -5.84 1.51
C ASP A 56 11.80 -6.54 0.66
N ILE A 57 11.24 -7.65 1.17
CA ILE A 57 10.12 -8.35 0.56
C ILE A 57 8.92 -7.41 0.40
N LEU A 58 8.55 -6.71 1.47
CA LEU A 58 7.45 -5.77 1.45
C LEU A 58 7.68 -4.64 0.44
N ARG A 59 8.88 -4.03 0.44
CA ARG A 59 9.21 -2.94 -0.49
C ARG A 59 9.02 -3.36 -1.95
N LYS A 60 9.50 -4.56 -2.32
CA LYS A 60 9.32 -5.09 -3.68
C LYS A 60 7.86 -5.38 -4.02
N ALA A 61 7.12 -6.00 -3.11
CA ALA A 61 5.72 -6.31 -3.33
C ALA A 61 4.85 -5.05 -3.46
N ASP A 62 5.09 -4.04 -2.61
CA ASP A 62 4.40 -2.75 -2.64
C ASP A 62 4.70 -2.00 -3.94
N GLU A 63 5.96 -1.97 -4.38
CA GLU A 63 6.35 -1.35 -5.65
C GLU A 63 5.62 -1.98 -6.85
N ILE A 64 5.60 -3.32 -6.93
CA ILE A 64 4.87 -4.04 -8.00
C ILE A 64 3.38 -3.71 -7.95
N PHE A 65 2.77 -3.71 -6.76
CA PHE A 65 1.35 -3.44 -6.60
C PHE A 65 0.97 -2.02 -7.03
N ILE A 66 1.71 -1.02 -6.53
CA ILE A 66 1.46 0.38 -6.87
C ILE A 66 1.72 0.64 -8.35
N GLN A 67 2.74 0.03 -8.94
CA GLN A 67 3.01 0.18 -10.36
C GLN A 67 1.90 -0.45 -11.21
N ALA A 68 1.43 -1.65 -10.87
CA ALA A 68 0.32 -2.30 -11.58
C ALA A 68 -0.97 -1.46 -11.53
N ILE A 69 -1.28 -0.85 -10.38
CA ILE A 69 -2.42 0.08 -10.22
C ILE A 69 -2.27 1.30 -11.15
N LYS A 70 -1.07 1.87 -11.23
CA LYS A 70 -0.79 3.02 -12.11
C LYS A 70 -0.89 2.64 -13.58
N ASP A 71 -0.30 1.50 -13.97
CA ASP A 71 -0.31 0.99 -15.34
C ASP A 71 -1.73 0.69 -15.82
N ALA A 72 -2.60 0.21 -14.92
CA ALA A 72 -4.01 -0.02 -15.17
C ALA A 72 -4.87 1.27 -15.19
N GLY A 73 -4.29 2.44 -14.86
CA GLY A 73 -5.01 3.72 -14.87
C GLY A 73 -6.02 3.90 -13.72
N ILE A 74 -5.98 3.05 -12.69
CA ILE A 74 -6.94 3.05 -11.56
C ILE A 74 -6.37 3.68 -10.28
N TYR A 75 -5.21 4.34 -10.36
CA TYR A 75 -4.56 4.95 -9.19
C TYR A 75 -5.41 6.06 -8.56
N ASP A 76 -6.00 6.92 -9.40
CA ASP A 76 -6.77 8.09 -8.96
C ASP A 76 -8.19 7.72 -8.48
N SER A 77 -8.68 6.50 -8.76
CA SER A 77 -9.96 5.99 -8.24
C SER A 77 -9.83 5.31 -6.89
N ILE A 78 -8.61 5.14 -6.38
CA ILE A 78 -8.30 4.53 -5.09
C ILE A 78 -7.85 5.63 -4.13
N TRP A 79 -8.39 5.63 -2.91
CA TRP A 79 -7.98 6.58 -1.87
C TRP A 79 -6.57 6.26 -1.36
N GLN A 80 -6.34 4.99 -1.07
CA GLN A 80 -5.05 4.48 -0.62
C GLN A 80 -4.91 3.01 -1.02
N ALA A 81 -3.76 2.65 -1.59
CA ALA A 81 -3.36 1.27 -1.85
C ALA A 81 -1.97 0.99 -1.27
N PHE A 82 -1.74 -0.24 -0.80
CA PHE A 82 -0.45 -0.72 -0.32
C PHE A 82 -0.44 -2.24 -0.09
N ALA A 83 0.76 -2.81 -0.03
CA ALA A 83 0.98 -4.17 0.44
C ALA A 83 1.25 -4.20 1.96
N VAL A 84 0.95 -5.33 2.58
CA VAL A 84 1.25 -5.65 3.99
C VAL A 84 1.94 -7.01 4.02
N PHE A 85 3.04 -7.10 4.76
CA PHE A 85 3.75 -8.34 4.97
C PHE A 85 3.00 -9.24 5.94
N MET A 86 2.87 -10.53 5.64
CA MET A 86 2.26 -11.48 6.56
C MET A 86 3.34 -12.39 7.17
N PRO A 87 3.58 -12.35 8.49
CA PRO A 87 4.58 -13.20 9.16
C PRO A 87 4.09 -14.65 9.33
N VAL A 88 3.43 -15.20 8.31
CA VAL A 88 2.99 -16.60 8.25
C VAL A 88 3.62 -17.27 7.03
N LEU A 89 4.18 -18.45 7.26
CA LEU A 89 4.69 -19.29 6.17
C LEU A 89 3.54 -20.08 5.56
N THR A 90 3.54 -20.16 4.23
CA THR A 90 2.55 -20.93 3.48
C THR A 90 3.25 -21.88 2.53
N VAL A 91 2.60 -23.01 2.25
CA VAL A 91 3.09 -23.98 1.28
C VAL A 91 2.77 -23.47 -0.13
N GLY A 92 3.77 -23.51 -1.00
CA GLY A 92 3.65 -23.23 -2.42
C GLY A 92 4.40 -24.26 -3.24
N VAL A 93 4.27 -24.14 -4.56
CA VAL A 93 5.07 -24.90 -5.51
C VAL A 93 5.72 -23.87 -6.43
N GLN A 94 7.04 -23.84 -6.45
CA GLN A 94 7.83 -22.96 -7.32
C GLN A 94 8.81 -23.85 -8.09
N GLY A 95 8.65 -23.91 -9.41
CA GLY A 95 9.25 -24.99 -10.22
C GLY A 95 8.64 -26.35 -9.85
N ASP A 96 9.48 -27.36 -9.64
CA ASP A 96 9.05 -28.71 -9.26
C ASP A 96 9.22 -29.01 -7.76
N GLN A 97 9.52 -28.00 -6.94
CA GLN A 97 9.79 -28.15 -5.51
C GLN A 97 8.71 -27.49 -4.66
N ARG A 98 8.41 -28.12 -3.52
CA ARG A 98 7.57 -27.51 -2.48
C ARG A 98 8.37 -26.43 -1.77
N THR A 99 7.79 -25.24 -1.62
CA THR A 99 8.39 -24.12 -0.91
C THR A 99 7.57 -23.74 0.32
N HIS A 100 8.27 -23.28 1.35
CA HIS A 100 7.67 -22.60 2.50
C HIS A 100 8.11 -21.14 2.43
N SER A 101 7.19 -20.25 2.14
CA SER A 101 7.48 -18.82 1.94
C SER A 101 6.34 -17.96 2.48
N TYR A 102 6.55 -16.65 2.56
CA TYR A 102 5.60 -15.73 3.17
C TYR A 102 4.41 -15.43 2.26
N ALA A 103 3.38 -14.86 2.87
CA ALA A 103 2.26 -14.26 2.17
C ALA A 103 2.36 -12.73 2.16
N ILE A 104 1.73 -12.10 1.17
CA ILE A 104 1.50 -10.65 1.13
C ILE A 104 0.00 -10.40 1.10
N ALA A 105 -0.48 -9.48 1.93
CA ALA A 105 -1.83 -8.96 1.83
C ALA A 105 -1.83 -7.65 1.03
N LEU A 106 -2.73 -7.54 0.07
CA LEU A 106 -2.99 -6.33 -0.70
C LEU A 106 -4.15 -5.58 -0.03
N ARG A 107 -3.95 -4.30 0.23
CA ARG A 107 -4.97 -3.41 0.75
C ARG A 107 -5.19 -2.26 -0.22
N ALA A 108 -6.41 -2.08 -0.68
CA ALA A 108 -6.82 -0.88 -1.38
C ALA A 108 -8.22 -0.48 -0.95
N VAL A 109 -8.42 0.81 -0.71
CA VAL A 109 -9.69 1.32 -0.20
C VAL A 109 -10.15 2.54 -0.98
N THR A 110 -11.47 2.71 -1.07
CA THR A 110 -12.11 3.96 -1.47
C THR A 110 -12.67 4.63 -0.22
N SER A 111 -12.58 5.95 -0.16
CA SER A 111 -13.07 6.75 0.96
C SER A 111 -13.30 8.18 0.51
N GLN A 112 -14.25 8.87 1.16
CA GLN A 112 -14.48 10.30 0.95
C GLN A 112 -13.67 11.15 1.93
N ASP A 113 -13.48 10.67 3.17
CA ASP A 113 -12.95 11.46 4.29
C ASP A 113 -11.98 10.68 5.21
N GLY A 114 -11.71 9.42 4.92
CA GLY A 114 -10.90 8.51 5.74
C GLY A 114 -11.59 8.01 7.01
N MET A 115 -12.80 8.46 7.33
CA MET A 115 -13.56 8.03 8.51
C MET A 115 -14.29 6.70 8.24
N THR A 116 -14.92 6.58 7.08
CA THR A 116 -15.43 5.32 6.53
C THR A 116 -14.69 4.97 5.25
N ALA A 117 -14.43 3.68 5.03
CA ALA A 117 -13.76 3.24 3.81
C ALA A 117 -14.28 1.88 3.40
N ASP A 118 -14.54 1.70 2.11
CA ASP A 118 -14.82 0.39 1.55
C ASP A 118 -13.58 -0.13 0.83
N TRP A 119 -13.43 -1.44 0.74
CA TRP A 119 -12.34 -2.03 -0.04
C TRP A 119 -12.58 -1.76 -1.54
N TYR A 120 -11.50 -1.66 -2.31
CA TYR A 120 -11.60 -1.40 -3.73
C TYR A 120 -11.93 -2.69 -4.50
N TYR A 121 -13.03 -2.67 -5.25
CA TYR A 121 -13.49 -3.78 -6.08
C TYR A 121 -12.63 -3.89 -7.34
N PHE A 122 -11.56 -4.69 -7.28
CA PHE A 122 -10.73 -4.98 -8.45
C PHE A 122 -11.39 -5.96 -9.40
N ASP A 123 -11.06 -5.83 -10.68
CA ASP A 123 -11.31 -6.88 -11.66
C ASP A 123 -10.51 -8.14 -11.32
N TYR A 124 -11.13 -9.31 -11.44
CA TYR A 124 -10.49 -10.58 -11.07
C TYR A 124 -9.29 -10.93 -11.94
N LYS A 125 -9.29 -10.56 -13.23
CA LYS A 125 -8.15 -10.77 -14.13
C LYS A 125 -6.96 -9.91 -13.68
N PHE A 126 -7.21 -8.66 -13.29
CA PHE A 126 -6.17 -7.79 -12.72
C PHE A 126 -5.53 -8.43 -11.48
N LEU A 127 -6.33 -8.94 -10.54
CA LEU A 127 -5.82 -9.60 -9.33
C LEU A 127 -5.04 -10.88 -9.64
N ALA A 128 -5.51 -11.70 -10.59
CA ALA A 128 -4.84 -12.93 -11.00
C ALA A 128 -3.45 -12.64 -11.61
N ASP A 129 -3.37 -11.64 -12.48
CA ASP A 129 -2.10 -11.24 -13.12
C ASP A 129 -1.14 -10.65 -12.09
N LEU A 130 -1.63 -9.76 -11.23
CA LEU A 130 -0.84 -9.16 -10.17
C LEU A 130 -0.30 -10.20 -9.18
N SER A 131 -1.15 -11.13 -8.74
CA SER A 131 -0.72 -12.21 -7.83
C SER A 131 0.35 -13.08 -8.46
N THR A 132 0.20 -13.42 -9.75
CA THR A 132 1.19 -14.21 -10.50
C THR A 132 2.52 -13.46 -10.57
N ARG A 133 2.46 -12.15 -10.88
CA ARG A 133 3.62 -11.28 -10.96
C ARG A 133 4.38 -11.19 -9.63
N ILE A 134 3.68 -10.92 -8.52
CA ILE A 134 4.29 -10.84 -7.18
C ILE A 134 4.97 -12.17 -6.82
N CYS A 135 4.29 -13.31 -6.99
CA CYS A 135 4.85 -14.64 -6.66
C CYS A 135 6.06 -15.02 -7.52
N ASN A 136 6.16 -14.49 -8.75
CA ASN A 136 7.28 -14.77 -9.65
C ASN A 136 8.47 -13.82 -9.43
N GLU A 137 8.21 -12.53 -9.15
CA GLU A 137 9.26 -11.50 -9.05
C GLU A 137 9.77 -11.30 -7.62
N VAL A 138 8.96 -11.59 -6.60
CA VAL A 138 9.32 -11.37 -5.18
C VAL A 138 9.76 -12.68 -4.54
N GLN A 139 11.08 -12.88 -4.48
CA GLN A 139 11.66 -14.02 -3.75
C GLN A 139 11.21 -14.02 -2.28
N GLY A 140 10.78 -15.19 -1.80
CA GLY A 140 10.27 -15.35 -0.44
C GLY A 140 8.77 -15.08 -0.30
N VAL A 141 8.04 -14.86 -1.41
CA VAL A 141 6.58 -14.81 -1.44
C VAL A 141 6.04 -15.92 -2.34
N ASN A 142 5.05 -16.66 -1.86
CA ASN A 142 4.36 -17.68 -2.66
C ASN A 142 2.83 -17.61 -2.54
N ARG A 143 2.31 -16.59 -1.86
CA ARG A 143 0.88 -16.38 -1.68
C ARG A 143 0.57 -14.90 -1.59
N VAL A 144 -0.52 -14.51 -2.24
CA VAL A 144 -1.05 -13.15 -2.18
C VAL A 144 -2.51 -13.23 -1.73
N LEU A 145 -2.91 -12.31 -0.86
CA LEU A 145 -4.24 -12.17 -0.29
C LEU A 145 -4.78 -10.78 -0.64
N LEU A 146 -6.10 -10.63 -0.72
CA LEU A 146 -6.75 -9.32 -0.81
C LEU A 146 -7.55 -9.08 0.47
N ASP A 147 -7.34 -7.93 1.12
CA ASP A 147 -8.14 -7.52 2.27
C ASP A 147 -9.45 -6.86 1.83
N ILE A 148 -10.54 -7.63 1.95
CA ILE A 148 -11.90 -7.27 1.58
C ILE A 148 -12.74 -6.76 2.78
N THR A 149 -12.08 -6.33 3.87
CA THR A 149 -12.77 -5.89 5.09
C THR A 149 -12.96 -4.38 5.08
N SER A 150 -14.19 -3.88 5.12
CA SER A 150 -14.48 -2.44 5.18
C SER A 150 -14.11 -1.83 6.54
N LYS A 151 -13.96 -0.50 6.57
CA LYS A 151 -13.85 0.30 7.80
C LYS A 151 -15.19 1.00 8.04
N PRO A 152 -15.92 0.68 9.13
CA PRO A 152 -15.74 -0.42 10.10
C PRO A 152 -16.11 -1.82 9.52
N PRO A 153 -15.73 -2.95 10.16
CA PRO A 153 -15.13 -3.09 11.49
C PRO A 153 -13.60 -2.97 11.55
N ALA A 154 -12.92 -3.02 10.40
CA ALA A 154 -11.47 -2.91 10.35
C ALA A 154 -10.99 -1.45 10.32
N THR A 155 -9.68 -1.27 10.30
CA THR A 155 -8.99 -0.02 9.96
C THR A 155 -8.45 -0.06 8.52
N ILE A 156 -7.87 1.05 8.05
CA ILE A 156 -7.22 1.07 6.72
C ILE A 156 -5.88 0.33 6.81
N GLU A 157 -4.99 0.79 7.69
CA GLU A 157 -3.74 0.11 8.03
C GLU A 157 -4.01 -1.08 8.96
N TRP A 158 -3.05 -2.00 9.04
CA TRP A 158 -3.15 -3.22 9.85
C TRP A 158 -2.58 -3.05 11.27
N GLU A 159 -1.75 -2.02 11.50
CA GLU A 159 -1.21 -1.61 12.81
C GLU A 159 -1.19 -0.08 12.95
#